data_AF-A0A433X9Z7-F1
#
_entry.id   AF-A0A433X9Z7-F1
#
_cell.length_a   1.000
_cell.length_b   1.000
_cell.length_c   1.000
_cell.angle_alpha   90.00
_cell.angle_beta   90.00
_cell.angle_gamma   90.00
#
_symmetry.space_group_name_H-M   'P 1'
#
loop_
_entity.id
_entity.type
_entity.pdbx_description
1 polymer ?
#
loop_
_entity_poly.entity_id
_entity_poly.type
_entity_poly.pdbx_seq_one_letter_code
_entity_poly.pdbx_strand_id
1 'polypeptide(L)'
;LATALGNDPNFATTITTALSLKAPLQSPFFTGHVKADGDIYALGRLISTGNISIGEAFITSVGNVFGTAWGGYLSDYLASTYEPKLGYVPVQQGGGEDQYNNKVFIGWNGEYLTAQVDNDPQGRIWTDNIAVARAVWAQSTAKAGGIGTYALMVIGGGVATGYDPLMPGQFVTGASCAFTNTGAYNGGGPATGTWQVMGMVQNRDGLAPDSTTLCLRVA
;
A
#
# COMPACT_ATOMS: atom_id res chain seq x y z
N LEU A 1 -40.70 85.12 15.87
CA LEU A 1 -40.35 83.84 15.22
C LEU A 1 -39.29 84.03 14.12
N ALA A 2 -39.52 84.89 13.12
CA ALA A 2 -38.54 85.16 12.06
C ALA A 2 -37.14 85.57 12.58
N THR A 3 -37.08 86.46 13.57
CA THR A 3 -35.81 86.87 14.23
C THR A 3 -35.09 85.71 14.92
N ALA A 4 -35.83 84.75 15.50
CA ALA A 4 -35.25 83.59 16.19
C ALA A 4 -34.66 82.57 15.21
N LEU A 5 -35.05 82.64 13.93
CA LEU A 5 -34.50 81.86 12.82
C LEU A 5 -33.50 82.69 11.98
N GLY A 6 -33.07 83.85 12.47
CA GLY A 6 -32.09 84.72 11.78
C GLY A 6 -32.61 85.41 10.52
N ASN A 7 -33.93 85.48 10.32
CA ASN A 7 -34.56 85.96 9.08
C ASN A 7 -34.07 85.22 7.81
N ASP A 8 -33.72 83.93 7.92
CA ASP A 8 -33.31 83.11 6.77
C ASP A 8 -34.54 82.62 5.96
N PRO A 9 -34.78 83.14 4.74
CA PRO A 9 -35.92 82.72 3.90
C PRO A 9 -35.79 81.28 3.40
N ASN A 10 -34.60 80.67 3.45
CA ASN A 10 -34.31 79.32 2.96
C ASN A 10 -34.22 78.28 4.09
N PHE A 11 -34.51 78.67 5.34
CA PHE A 11 -34.35 77.80 6.50
C PHE A 11 -35.05 76.44 6.33
N ALA A 12 -36.31 76.46 5.91
CA ALA A 12 -37.12 75.25 5.72
C ALA A 12 -36.50 74.30 4.67
N THR A 13 -36.04 74.86 3.55
CA THR A 13 -35.37 74.10 2.48
C THR A 13 -34.07 73.50 2.99
N THR A 14 -33.23 74.31 3.65
CA THR A 14 -31.92 73.89 4.17
C THR A 14 -32.05 72.74 5.16
N ILE A 15 -32.96 72.86 6.13
CA ILE A 15 -33.20 71.80 7.13
C ILE A 15 -33.76 70.54 6.48
N THR A 16 -34.70 70.68 5.54
CA THR A 16 -35.26 69.53 4.83
C THR A 16 -34.19 68.79 4.04
N THR A 17 -33.29 69.51 3.36
CA THR A 17 -32.15 68.93 2.65
C THR A 17 -31.15 68.27 3.62
N ALA A 18 -30.84 68.89 4.75
CA ALA A 18 -29.92 68.31 5.73
C ALA A 18 -30.45 67.01 6.34
N LEU A 19 -31.77 66.94 6.57
CA LEU A 19 -32.45 65.75 7.10
C LEU A 19 -32.57 64.64 6.06
N SER A 20 -32.80 64.97 4.78
CA SER A 20 -32.88 63.96 3.71
C SER A 20 -31.55 63.25 3.45
N LEU A 21 -30.43 63.83 3.91
CA LEU A 21 -29.09 63.23 3.86
C LEU A 21 -28.77 62.32 5.06
N LYS A 22 -29.62 62.27 6.09
CA LYS A 22 -29.41 61.36 7.23
C LYS A 22 -29.86 59.94 6.87
N ALA A 23 -29.12 58.95 7.36
CA ALA A 23 -29.49 57.54 7.19
C ALA A 23 -30.77 57.20 8.00
N PRO A 24 -31.70 56.38 7.46
CA PRO A 24 -32.85 55.87 8.21
C PRO A 24 -32.45 55.04 9.43
N LEU A 25 -33.28 55.06 10.48
CA LEU A 25 -33.03 54.31 11.72
C LEU A 25 -33.08 52.79 11.52
N GLN A 26 -33.96 52.30 10.64
CA GLN A 26 -34.14 50.88 10.37
C GLN A 26 -33.63 50.52 8.98
N SER A 27 -32.77 49.51 8.91
CA SER A 27 -32.25 48.91 7.68
C SER A 27 -31.70 49.91 6.63
N PRO A 28 -30.81 50.84 7.02
CA PRO A 28 -30.16 51.70 6.04
C PRO A 28 -29.28 50.87 5.08
N PHE A 29 -29.20 51.30 3.81
CA PHE A 29 -28.18 50.84 2.88
C PHE A 29 -27.07 51.89 2.80
N PHE A 30 -25.82 51.47 2.97
CA PHE A 30 -24.66 52.32 2.80
C PHE A 30 -23.90 51.94 1.52
N THR A 31 -23.28 52.92 0.89
CA THR A 31 -22.35 52.74 -0.24
C THR A 31 -21.01 53.37 0.10
N GLY A 32 -19.93 52.89 -0.52
CA GLY A 32 -18.57 53.38 -0.28
C GLY A 32 -17.96 52.89 1.03
N HIS A 33 -17.00 53.65 1.58
CA HIS A 33 -16.34 53.31 2.83
C HIS A 33 -17.23 53.65 4.02
N VAL A 34 -17.59 52.64 4.80
CA VAL A 34 -18.30 52.80 6.07
C VAL A 34 -17.27 52.69 7.19
N LYS A 35 -17.17 53.73 8.03
CA LYS A 35 -16.33 53.74 9.24
C LYS A 35 -17.23 53.73 10.47
N ALA A 36 -16.96 52.83 11.40
CA ALA A 36 -17.49 52.87 12.75
C ALA A 36 -16.34 53.23 13.70
N ASP A 37 -16.59 54.11 14.68
CA ASP A 37 -15.59 54.46 15.70
C ASP A 37 -15.55 53.45 16.87
N GLY A 38 -16.44 52.46 16.85
CA GLY A 38 -16.48 51.36 17.82
C GLY A 38 -16.75 50.03 17.13
N ASP A 39 -17.11 49.04 17.94
CA ASP A 39 -17.38 47.69 17.48
C ASP A 39 -18.57 47.65 16.50
N ILE A 40 -18.45 46.80 15.48
CA ILE A 40 -19.55 46.47 14.57
C ILE A 40 -20.13 45.12 15.01
N TYR A 41 -21.34 45.13 15.56
CA TYR A 41 -22.08 43.92 15.91
C TYR A 41 -23.06 43.53 14.79
N ALA A 42 -22.74 42.47 14.05
CA ALA A 42 -23.63 41.89 13.06
C ALA A 42 -24.37 40.68 13.64
N LEU A 43 -25.69 40.80 13.83
CA LEU A 43 -26.53 39.68 14.31
C LEU A 43 -26.69 38.55 13.28
N GLY A 44 -26.32 38.81 12.02
CA GLY A 44 -26.41 37.86 10.92
C GLY A 44 -25.05 37.59 10.26
N ARG A 45 -25.10 36.94 9.09
CA ARG A 45 -23.90 36.60 8.31
C ARG A 45 -23.27 37.84 7.68
N LEU A 46 -21.96 38.00 7.87
CA LEU A 46 -21.13 38.92 7.10
C LEU A 46 -20.72 38.24 5.79
N ILE A 47 -20.96 38.92 4.67
CA ILE A 47 -20.61 38.43 3.33
C ILE A 47 -19.68 39.45 2.70
N SER A 48 -18.49 39.00 2.33
CA SER A 48 -17.53 39.82 1.59
C SER A 48 -17.17 39.09 0.29
N THR A 49 -17.16 39.81 -0.82
CA THR A 49 -16.64 39.30 -2.11
C THR A 49 -15.12 39.37 -2.17
N GLY A 50 -14.49 40.12 -1.26
CA GLY A 50 -13.04 40.19 -1.07
C GLY A 50 -12.62 39.77 0.33
N ASN A 51 -11.41 40.16 0.72
CA ASN A 51 -10.85 39.76 2.02
C ASN A 51 -11.54 40.51 3.18
N ILE A 52 -11.73 39.82 4.31
CA ILE A 52 -12.10 40.46 5.58
C ILE A 52 -10.83 40.63 6.40
N SER A 53 -10.39 41.87 6.59
CA SER A 53 -9.12 42.19 7.27
C SER A 53 -9.36 42.68 8.70
N ILE A 54 -8.55 42.21 9.63
CA ILE A 54 -8.57 42.53 11.06
C ILE A 54 -7.12 42.91 11.43
N GLY A 55 -6.80 44.19 11.29
CA GLY A 55 -5.40 44.63 11.28
C GLY A 55 -4.64 44.00 10.11
N GLU A 56 -3.49 43.40 10.40
CA GLU A 56 -2.64 42.70 9.41
C GLU A 56 -3.11 41.27 9.09
N ALA A 57 -4.02 40.70 9.89
CA ALA A 57 -4.59 39.38 9.63
C ALA A 57 -5.81 39.51 8.72
N PHE A 58 -6.07 38.53 7.86
CA PHE A 58 -7.26 38.54 7.02
C PHE A 58 -7.76 37.15 6.64
N ILE A 59 -9.06 37.05 6.40
CA ILE A 59 -9.69 35.90 5.77
C ILE A 59 -9.75 36.20 4.27
N THR A 60 -9.19 35.30 3.46
CA THR A 60 -9.18 35.40 2.00
C THR A 60 -10.52 34.99 1.40
N SER A 61 -10.80 35.44 0.17
CA SER A 61 -11.98 35.01 -0.59
C SER A 61 -12.03 33.50 -0.88
N VAL A 62 -10.89 32.81 -0.80
CA VAL A 62 -10.80 31.34 -0.98
C VAL A 62 -10.90 30.55 0.33
N GLY A 63 -11.17 31.22 1.45
CA GLY A 63 -11.36 30.58 2.76
C GLY A 63 -10.08 30.30 3.54
N ASN A 64 -8.91 30.71 3.06
CA ASN A 64 -7.66 30.66 3.82
C ASN A 64 -7.56 31.84 4.80
N VAL A 65 -6.80 31.67 5.89
CA VAL A 65 -6.58 32.69 6.92
C VAL A 65 -5.11 33.08 6.92
N PHE A 66 -4.82 34.37 6.76
CA PHE A 66 -3.47 34.93 6.89
C PHE A 66 -3.31 35.59 8.26
N GLY A 67 -2.17 35.37 8.91
CA GLY A 67 -1.82 36.09 10.13
C GLY A 67 -0.45 35.72 10.68
N THR A 68 0.10 36.62 11.51
CA THR A 68 1.39 36.44 12.16
C THR A 68 1.43 35.27 13.14
N ALA A 69 0.28 34.89 13.73
CA ALA A 69 0.15 33.74 14.61
C ALA A 69 0.60 32.41 13.96
N TRP A 70 0.48 32.31 12.62
CA TRP A 70 0.87 31.14 11.84
C TRP A 70 2.09 31.40 10.94
N GLY A 71 2.72 32.59 11.06
CA GLY A 71 3.83 32.99 10.19
C GLY A 71 3.45 33.25 8.73
N GLY A 72 2.17 33.50 8.44
CA GLY A 72 1.66 33.65 7.08
C GLY A 72 0.30 32.99 6.90
N TYR A 73 0.13 32.20 5.85
CA TYR A 73 -1.11 31.46 5.60
C TYR A 73 -1.25 30.24 6.50
N LEU A 74 -2.46 30.03 7.01
CA LEU A 74 -2.79 28.87 7.82
C LEU A 74 -2.56 27.55 7.07
N SER A 75 -2.86 27.50 5.77
CA SER A 75 -2.56 26.32 4.93
C SER A 75 -1.10 25.87 5.01
N ASP A 76 -0.19 26.83 4.92
CA ASP A 76 1.25 26.58 4.86
C ASP A 76 1.76 26.17 6.24
N TYR A 77 1.23 26.81 7.29
CA TYR A 77 1.47 26.40 8.67
C TYR A 77 0.99 24.96 8.92
N LEU A 78 -0.21 24.59 8.46
CA LEU A 78 -0.75 23.25 8.64
C LEU A 78 0.13 22.20 7.94
N ALA A 79 0.50 22.43 6.68
CA ALA A 79 1.39 21.54 5.93
C ALA A 79 2.76 21.42 6.61
N SER A 80 3.42 22.55 6.87
CA SER A 80 4.78 22.57 7.45
C SER A 80 4.84 22.13 8.91
N THR A 81 3.76 22.19 9.67
CA THR A 81 3.76 21.84 11.11
C THR A 81 3.29 20.42 11.37
N TYR A 82 2.29 19.92 10.64
CA TYR A 82 1.72 18.60 10.92
C TYR A 82 2.36 17.48 10.12
N GLU A 83 2.82 17.71 8.88
CA GLU A 83 3.53 16.67 8.13
C GLU A 83 4.84 16.23 8.82
N PRO A 84 5.67 17.13 9.37
CA PRO A 84 6.89 16.71 10.08
C PRO A 84 6.64 16.07 11.45
N LYS A 85 5.47 16.31 12.08
CA LYS A 85 5.10 15.68 13.36
C LYS A 85 4.91 14.17 13.28
N LEU A 86 4.85 13.61 12.06
CA LEU A 86 4.90 12.16 11.86
C LEU A 86 6.23 11.55 12.35
N GLY A 87 7.32 12.33 12.41
CA GLY A 87 8.62 11.88 12.92
C GLY A 87 9.39 10.97 11.94
N TYR A 88 8.87 10.77 10.73
CA TYR A 88 9.50 10.06 9.63
C TYR A 88 9.07 10.68 8.30
N VAL A 89 9.87 10.51 7.25
CA VAL A 89 9.47 10.89 5.89
C VAL A 89 8.38 9.91 5.44
N PRO A 90 7.13 10.34 5.19
CA PRO A 90 6.11 9.44 4.69
C PRO A 90 6.53 8.95 3.30
N VAL A 91 6.44 7.64 3.09
CA VAL A 91 6.57 7.08 1.74
C VAL A 91 5.28 7.37 1.00
N GLN A 92 5.37 7.97 -0.19
CA GLN A 92 4.19 8.19 -1.01
C GLN A 92 3.59 6.84 -1.40
N GLN A 93 2.31 6.68 -1.10
CA GLN A 93 1.54 5.52 -1.50
C GLN A 93 0.85 5.80 -2.83
N GLY A 94 1.26 5.09 -3.89
CA GLY A 94 0.65 5.22 -5.23
C GLY A 94 1.04 6.51 -5.97
N GLY A 95 0.33 6.79 -7.07
CA GLY A 95 0.47 8.01 -7.88
C GLY A 95 1.56 7.99 -8.95
N GLY A 96 2.29 6.88 -9.09
CA GLY A 96 3.17 6.62 -10.23
C GLY A 96 2.44 6.10 -11.47
N GLU A 97 3.16 5.99 -12.58
CA GLU A 97 2.65 5.33 -13.79
C GLU A 97 2.22 3.89 -13.50
N ASP A 98 1.09 3.47 -14.06
CA ASP A 98 0.45 2.17 -13.82
C ASP A 98 0.08 1.85 -12.36
N GLN A 99 -0.08 2.87 -11.52
CA GLN A 99 -0.58 2.71 -10.15
C GLN A 99 -2.01 3.25 -10.00
N TYR A 100 -2.87 2.44 -9.42
CA TYR A 100 -4.21 2.85 -9.01
C TYR A 100 -4.20 3.49 -7.62
N ASN A 101 -5.31 4.12 -7.22
CA ASN A 101 -5.46 4.81 -5.94
C ASN A 101 -5.91 3.87 -4.80
N ASN A 102 -5.54 2.60 -4.84
CA ASN A 102 -5.97 1.62 -3.85
C ASN A 102 -5.27 1.81 -2.51
N LYS A 103 -5.94 1.40 -1.43
CA LYS A 103 -5.35 1.37 -0.10
C LYS A 103 -4.57 0.08 0.09
N VAL A 104 -3.25 0.21 0.22
CA VAL A 104 -2.36 -0.90 0.58
C VAL A 104 -2.23 -0.98 2.10
N PHE A 105 -2.56 -2.13 2.65
CA PHE A 105 -2.38 -2.50 4.04
C PHE A 105 -1.16 -3.40 4.19
N ILE A 106 -0.29 -3.10 5.14
CA ILE A 106 0.81 -3.97 5.58
C ILE A 106 0.62 -4.21 7.07
N GLY A 107 0.54 -5.46 7.51
CA GLY A 107 0.20 -5.78 8.89
C GLY A 107 0.60 -7.19 9.32
N TRP A 108 0.62 -7.41 10.64
CA TRP A 108 0.87 -8.72 11.26
C TRP A 108 -0.45 -9.44 11.51
N ASN A 109 -0.61 -10.66 11.00
CA ASN A 109 -1.85 -11.43 11.16
C ASN A 109 -1.86 -12.38 12.38
N GLY A 110 -0.80 -12.34 13.21
CA GLY A 110 -0.60 -13.26 14.32
C GLY A 110 0.53 -14.27 14.10
N GLU A 111 0.88 -14.56 12.85
CA GLU A 111 1.90 -15.57 12.49
C GLU A 111 2.90 -15.07 11.45
N TYR A 112 2.48 -14.19 10.54
CA TYR A 112 3.31 -13.63 9.48
C TYR A 112 2.97 -12.16 9.19
N LEU A 113 3.92 -11.47 8.57
CA LEU A 113 3.66 -10.18 7.94
C LEU A 113 2.91 -10.40 6.62
N THR A 114 1.81 -9.68 6.42
CA THR A 114 0.92 -9.80 5.26
C THR A 114 0.66 -8.46 4.58
N ALA A 115 0.37 -8.52 3.28
CA ALA A 115 -0.08 -7.38 2.48
C ALA A 115 -1.50 -7.60 1.95
N GLN A 116 -2.28 -6.53 1.86
CA GLN A 116 -3.63 -6.51 1.28
C GLN A 116 -3.83 -5.21 0.51
N VAL A 117 -4.52 -5.27 -0.62
CA VAL A 117 -4.90 -4.09 -1.42
C VAL A 117 -6.41 -3.97 -1.37
N ASP A 118 -6.92 -2.93 -0.73
CA ASP A 118 -8.33 -2.77 -0.38
C ASP A 118 -8.90 -4.00 0.34
N ASN A 119 -9.66 -4.83 -0.36
CA ASN A 119 -10.23 -6.08 0.15
C ASN A 119 -9.54 -7.34 -0.42
N ASP A 120 -8.53 -7.18 -1.28
CA ASP A 120 -7.84 -8.26 -1.96
C ASP A 120 -6.52 -8.64 -1.26
N PRO A 121 -6.45 -9.82 -0.62
CA PRO A 121 -5.24 -10.24 0.09
C PRO A 121 -4.13 -10.60 -0.89
N GLN A 122 -3.00 -9.90 -0.81
CA GLN A 122 -1.80 -10.21 -1.60
C GLN A 122 -0.98 -11.35 -0.98
N GLY A 123 -1.32 -11.76 0.24
CA GLY A 123 -0.67 -12.86 0.95
C GLY A 123 0.48 -12.40 1.84
N ARG A 124 1.40 -13.32 2.12
CA ARG A 124 2.51 -13.12 3.06
C ARG A 124 3.66 -12.37 2.39
N ILE A 125 4.18 -11.36 3.08
CA ILE A 125 5.45 -10.74 2.73
C ILE A 125 6.58 -11.64 3.26
N TRP A 126 7.46 -12.08 2.37
CA TRP A 126 8.61 -12.88 2.76
C TRP A 126 9.76 -11.96 3.21
N THR A 127 10.04 -11.96 4.51
CA THR A 127 11.07 -11.09 5.13
C THR A 127 12.28 -11.86 5.68
N ASP A 128 12.47 -13.13 5.30
CA ASP A 128 13.52 -13.97 5.86
C ASP A 128 14.89 -13.62 5.26
N ASN A 129 15.82 -13.15 6.10
CA ASN A 129 17.16 -12.71 5.68
C ASN A 129 18.07 -13.88 5.26
N ILE A 130 17.69 -15.12 5.54
CA ILE A 130 18.41 -16.33 5.16
C ILE A 130 17.52 -17.28 4.32
N ALA A 131 16.48 -16.75 3.67
CA ALA A 131 15.53 -17.49 2.84
C ALA A 131 16.20 -18.52 1.91
N VAL A 132 17.26 -18.10 1.20
CA VAL A 132 18.01 -18.95 0.28
C VAL A 132 18.74 -20.07 1.03
N ALA A 133 19.39 -19.77 2.15
CA ALA A 133 20.08 -20.78 2.95
C ALA A 133 19.10 -21.79 3.56
N ARG A 134 17.90 -21.35 3.98
CA ARG A 134 16.84 -22.24 4.47
C ARG A 134 16.22 -23.08 3.35
N ALA A 135 16.03 -22.53 2.17
CA ALA A 135 15.58 -23.29 1.00
C ALA A 135 16.61 -24.35 0.60
N VAL A 136 17.90 -23.99 0.57
CA VAL A 136 19.02 -24.92 0.32
C VAL A 136 19.12 -25.96 1.42
N TRP A 137 18.97 -25.60 2.70
CA TRP A 137 18.98 -26.56 3.80
C TRP A 137 17.79 -27.52 3.78
N ALA A 138 16.58 -27.03 3.49
CA ALA A 138 15.39 -27.87 3.30
C ALA A 138 15.58 -28.86 2.13
N GLN A 139 16.22 -28.44 1.04
CA GLN A 139 16.57 -29.32 -0.07
C GLN A 139 17.70 -30.30 0.29
N SER A 140 18.73 -29.86 1.00
CA SER A 140 19.90 -30.69 1.36
C SER A 140 19.60 -31.76 2.42
N THR A 141 18.56 -31.55 3.22
CA THR A 141 18.08 -32.51 4.23
C THR A 141 16.95 -33.40 3.72
N ALA A 142 16.42 -33.13 2.51
CA ALA A 142 15.51 -34.04 1.83
C ALA A 142 16.29 -35.33 1.52
N LYS A 143 15.98 -36.40 2.25
CA LYS A 143 16.51 -37.73 1.96
C LYS A 143 16.13 -38.10 0.52
N ALA A 144 16.97 -38.86 -0.17
CA ALA A 144 16.58 -39.51 -1.42
C ALA A 144 15.24 -40.26 -1.20
N GLY A 145 14.17 -39.82 -1.86
CA GLY A 145 12.80 -40.34 -1.64
C GLY A 145 11.68 -39.31 -1.43
N GLY A 146 11.98 -38.02 -1.20
CA GLY A 146 10.97 -36.96 -1.18
C GLY A 146 10.39 -36.67 -2.57
N ILE A 147 9.09 -36.38 -2.68
CA ILE A 147 8.45 -36.02 -3.98
C ILE A 147 9.17 -34.81 -4.60
N GLY A 148 9.48 -34.89 -5.89
CA GLY A 148 10.25 -33.86 -6.61
C GLY A 148 11.78 -34.01 -6.51
N THR A 149 12.29 -35.00 -5.76
CA THR A 149 13.72 -35.30 -5.72
C THR A 149 14.15 -36.19 -6.88
N TYR A 150 15.40 -36.02 -7.31
CA TYR A 150 16.02 -36.86 -8.31
C TYR A 150 17.05 -37.79 -7.65
N ALA A 151 17.13 -39.03 -8.13
CA ALA A 151 18.14 -39.98 -7.69
C ALA A 151 18.65 -40.82 -8.88
N LEU A 152 19.95 -41.14 -8.88
CA LEU A 152 20.49 -42.21 -9.71
C LEU A 152 20.17 -43.53 -9.02
N MET A 153 19.46 -44.42 -9.71
CA MET A 153 19.00 -45.67 -9.14
C MET A 153 19.28 -46.83 -10.10
N VAL A 154 19.58 -47.98 -9.50
CA VAL A 154 19.57 -49.28 -10.19
C VAL A 154 18.14 -49.80 -10.14
N ILE A 155 17.57 -50.15 -11.29
CA ILE A 155 16.22 -50.70 -11.39
C ILE A 155 16.32 -52.23 -11.52
N GLY A 156 15.76 -52.96 -10.55
CA GLY A 156 15.83 -54.41 -10.47
C GLY A 156 14.68 -55.02 -9.64
N GLY A 157 14.44 -56.33 -9.74
CA GLY A 157 13.43 -57.00 -8.90
C GLY A 157 12.56 -58.05 -9.59
N GLY A 158 12.85 -58.41 -10.84
CA GLY A 158 12.31 -59.61 -11.47
C GLY A 158 13.46 -60.36 -12.13
N VAL A 159 13.51 -61.67 -11.95
CA VAL A 159 14.48 -62.56 -12.62
C VAL A 159 14.15 -62.56 -14.13
N ALA A 160 14.55 -61.52 -14.85
CA ALA A 160 14.34 -61.42 -16.28
C ALA A 160 15.57 -62.00 -16.97
N THR A 161 15.46 -63.24 -17.43
CA THR A 161 16.47 -63.90 -18.27
C THR A 161 16.50 -63.34 -19.71
N GLY A 162 16.25 -62.03 -19.91
CA GLY A 162 16.13 -61.40 -21.23
C GLY A 162 16.08 -59.86 -21.23
N TYR A 163 16.25 -59.27 -22.42
CA TYR A 163 16.20 -57.82 -22.70
C TYR A 163 14.79 -57.25 -22.40
N ASP A 164 14.71 -56.29 -21.48
CA ASP A 164 13.46 -55.69 -20.99
C ASP A 164 13.68 -54.20 -20.69
N PRO A 165 13.65 -53.35 -21.74
CA PRO A 165 14.05 -51.95 -21.60
C PRO A 165 12.92 -51.09 -21.02
N LEU A 166 13.30 -50.09 -20.21
CA LEU A 166 12.40 -49.00 -19.83
C LEU A 166 12.79 -47.72 -20.57
N MET A 167 11.79 -47.05 -21.11
CA MET A 167 11.93 -45.76 -21.78
C MET A 167 11.77 -44.59 -20.80
N PRO A 168 12.37 -43.43 -21.09
CA PRO A 168 12.10 -42.21 -20.34
C PRO A 168 10.59 -41.93 -20.26
N GLY A 169 10.13 -41.54 -19.08
CA GLY A 169 8.72 -41.26 -18.78
C GLY A 169 7.94 -42.44 -18.20
N GLN A 170 8.45 -43.66 -18.27
CA GLN A 170 7.79 -44.81 -17.65
C GLN A 170 7.95 -44.82 -16.12
N PHE A 171 6.96 -45.36 -15.42
CA PHE A 171 6.95 -45.41 -13.97
C PHE A 171 7.46 -46.76 -13.44
N VAL A 172 8.26 -46.70 -12.38
CA VAL A 172 8.74 -47.86 -11.62
C VAL A 172 8.35 -47.71 -10.15
N THR A 173 7.96 -48.83 -9.55
CA THR A 173 7.78 -48.88 -8.10
C THR A 173 9.15 -48.78 -7.45
N GLY A 174 9.26 -48.01 -6.38
CA GLY A 174 10.51 -47.84 -5.65
C GLY A 174 10.94 -49.12 -4.94
N ALA A 175 10.05 -50.09 -4.74
CA ALA A 175 10.41 -51.46 -4.34
C ALA A 175 11.33 -52.16 -5.36
N SER A 176 11.27 -51.73 -6.63
CA SER A 176 12.14 -52.19 -7.71
C SER A 176 13.34 -51.27 -7.94
N CYS A 177 13.58 -50.30 -7.05
CA CYS A 177 14.66 -49.33 -7.19
C CYS A 177 15.62 -49.45 -6.01
N ALA A 178 16.91 -49.57 -6.32
CA ALA A 178 17.99 -49.55 -5.35
C ALA A 178 18.86 -48.31 -5.57
N PHE A 179 19.31 -47.70 -4.47
CA PHE A 179 20.29 -46.60 -4.50
C PHE A 179 21.28 -46.80 -3.36
N THR A 180 22.51 -46.31 -3.54
CA THR A 180 23.51 -46.32 -2.49
C THR A 180 23.31 -45.09 -1.60
N ASN A 181 23.08 -45.31 -0.30
CA ASN A 181 23.27 -44.26 0.69
C ASN A 181 24.79 -44.11 0.98
N THR A 182 25.18 -43.05 1.68
CA THR A 182 26.58 -42.62 1.92
C THR A 182 27.48 -43.66 2.64
N GLY A 183 27.02 -44.89 2.89
CA GLY A 183 27.73 -45.90 3.70
C GLY A 183 28.24 -47.16 2.98
N ALA A 184 28.00 -47.34 1.68
CA ALA A 184 28.33 -48.55 0.91
C ALA A 184 27.64 -49.87 1.39
N TYR A 185 27.22 -50.68 0.41
CA TYR A 185 26.63 -52.03 0.53
C TYR A 185 25.24 -52.19 1.19
N ASN A 186 24.24 -52.46 0.33
CA ASN A 186 23.06 -53.33 0.55
C ASN A 186 22.18 -53.13 1.81
N GLY A 187 21.99 -51.91 2.30
CA GLY A 187 21.12 -51.66 3.46
C GLY A 187 20.13 -50.50 3.33
N GLY A 188 20.19 -49.69 2.27
CA GLY A 188 19.16 -48.69 2.01
C GLY A 188 17.91 -49.42 1.55
N GLY A 189 16.91 -49.56 2.43
CA GLY A 189 15.63 -50.18 2.08
C GLY A 189 15.01 -49.60 0.80
N PRO A 190 14.02 -50.29 0.20
CA PRO A 190 13.47 -49.92 -1.10
C PRO A 190 13.11 -48.44 -1.12
N ALA A 191 13.44 -47.75 -2.21
CA ALA A 191 12.93 -46.40 -2.41
C ALA A 191 11.39 -46.50 -2.25
N THR A 192 10.77 -45.66 -1.42
CA THR A 192 9.31 -45.74 -1.27
C THR A 192 8.63 -45.18 -2.52
N GLY A 193 7.37 -45.56 -2.75
CA GLY A 193 6.43 -45.11 -3.80
C GLY A 193 6.86 -45.16 -5.27
N THR A 194 6.20 -44.39 -6.14
CA THR A 194 6.38 -44.33 -7.60
C THR A 194 7.46 -43.35 -8.07
N TRP A 195 8.34 -43.83 -8.95
CA TRP A 195 9.40 -43.06 -9.58
C TRP A 195 9.23 -43.04 -11.09
N GLN A 196 9.48 -41.89 -11.71
CA GLN A 196 9.50 -41.73 -13.15
C GLN A 196 10.94 -41.87 -13.66
N VAL A 197 11.14 -42.79 -14.59
CA VAL A 197 12.42 -42.99 -15.27
C VAL A 197 12.71 -41.79 -16.17
N MET A 198 13.91 -41.20 -16.07
CA MET A 198 14.30 -40.00 -16.84
C MET A 198 15.28 -40.31 -17.97
N GLY A 199 15.90 -41.49 -17.98
CA GLY A 199 16.81 -41.97 -19.03
C GLY A 199 16.53 -43.44 -19.38
N MET A 200 16.99 -43.91 -20.54
CA MET A 200 16.74 -45.29 -20.97
C MET A 200 17.43 -46.32 -20.05
N VAL A 201 16.74 -47.44 -19.83
CA VAL A 201 17.24 -48.63 -19.14
C VAL A 201 17.17 -49.77 -20.14
N GLN A 202 18.24 -50.54 -20.31
CA GLN A 202 18.32 -51.56 -21.37
C GLN A 202 17.86 -52.95 -20.87
N ASN A 203 18.21 -53.28 -19.64
CA ASN A 203 17.74 -54.43 -18.87
C ASN A 203 17.40 -53.95 -17.45
N ARG A 204 16.53 -54.68 -16.75
CA ARG A 204 16.18 -54.37 -15.35
C ARG A 204 16.47 -55.54 -14.42
N ASP A 205 17.62 -56.20 -14.65
CA ASP A 205 18.07 -57.33 -13.84
C ASP A 205 18.72 -56.87 -12.52
N GLY A 206 19.11 -55.59 -12.44
CA GLY A 206 19.74 -55.01 -11.27
C GLY A 206 21.18 -55.48 -11.02
N LEU A 207 21.80 -56.14 -12.00
CA LEU A 207 23.11 -56.77 -11.89
C LEU A 207 24.19 -56.07 -12.74
N ALA A 208 23.79 -55.34 -13.78
CA ALA A 208 24.72 -54.69 -14.70
C ALA A 208 24.47 -53.16 -14.81
N PRO A 209 25.48 -52.39 -15.26
CA PRO A 209 25.39 -50.92 -15.34
C PRO A 209 24.24 -50.42 -16.23
N ASP A 210 23.78 -51.24 -17.17
CA ASP A 210 22.68 -50.98 -18.09
C ASP A 210 21.28 -51.03 -17.44
N SER A 211 21.22 -51.38 -16.15
CA SER A 211 20.06 -51.23 -15.26
C SER A 211 20.01 -49.90 -14.49
N THR A 212 20.96 -48.99 -14.72
CA THR A 212 21.08 -47.73 -13.94
C THR A 212 20.57 -46.52 -14.72
N THR A 213 19.73 -45.70 -14.10
CA THR A 213 19.25 -44.45 -14.72
C THR A 213 18.93 -43.38 -13.68
N LEU A 214 18.76 -42.14 -14.14
CA LEU A 214 18.21 -41.06 -13.33
C LEU A 214 16.69 -41.25 -13.22
N CYS A 215 16.12 -41.07 -12.04
CA CYS A 215 14.67 -41.04 -11.85
C CYS A 215 14.22 -39.85 -11.02
N LEU A 216 12.98 -39.42 -11.24
CA LEU A 216 12.27 -38.40 -10.48
C LEU A 216 11.22 -39.06 -9.58
N ARG A 217 11.21 -38.69 -8.30
CA ARG A 217 10.13 -39.08 -7.37
C ARG A 217 8.86 -38.31 -7.71
N VAL A 218 7.78 -39.00 -8.10
CA VAL A 218 6.53 -38.33 -8.51
C VAL A 218 5.35 -38.58 -7.57
N ALA A 219 5.35 -39.69 -6.81
CA ALA A 219 4.32 -40.00 -5.81
C ALA A 219 4.82 -40.99 -4.77
#